data_AF-A0A7W6EIN2-F1
#
_entry.id   AF-A0A7W6EIN2-F1
#
_cell.length_a   1.000
_cell.length_b   1.000
_cell.length_c   1.000
_cell.angle_alpha   90.00
_cell.angle_beta   90.00
_cell.angle_gamma   90.00
#
_symmetry.space_group_name_H-M   'P 1'
#
loop_
_entity.id
_entity.type
_entity.pdbx_description
1 polymer ?
#
loop_
_entity_poly.entity_id
_entity_poly.type
_entity_poly.pdbx_seq_one_letter_code
_entity_poly.pdbx_strand_id
1 'polypeptide(L)'
;MSNIGGGITILRGDGRRIETGEALRTPGPGIAQTPEGRVFVVDYGGTSIHEVFDDGRTVLLADGLSSPVGLTVSPMGNLYSADWGNGAVYRIPLA
;
A
#
# COMPACT_ATOMS: atom_id res chain seq x y z
N MET A 1 -6.93 4.33 -5.98
CA MET A 1 -7.69 4.50 -4.72
C MET A 1 -7.77 3.16 -4.02
N SER A 2 -7.68 3.10 -2.69
CA SER A 2 -7.93 1.89 -1.90
C SER A 2 -9.18 2.09 -1.05
N ASN A 3 -10.03 1.07 -0.95
CA ASN A 3 -11.24 1.11 -0.12
C ASN A 3 -11.30 -0.09 0.82
N ILE A 4 -11.92 0.12 1.99
CA ILE A 4 -12.15 -0.93 2.98
C ILE A 4 -13.14 -1.93 2.39
N GLY A 5 -12.66 -3.15 2.14
CA GLY A 5 -13.46 -4.24 1.58
C GLY A 5 -13.59 -4.27 0.05
N GLY A 6 -12.75 -3.53 -0.69
CA GLY A 6 -12.68 -3.62 -2.16
C GLY A 6 -11.26 -3.84 -2.68
N GLY A 7 -10.91 -3.20 -3.80
CA GLY A 7 -9.65 -3.39 -4.51
C GLY A 7 -8.86 -2.10 -4.69
N ILE A 8 -7.83 -2.16 -5.52
CA ILE A 8 -7.08 -0.99 -5.99
C ILE A 8 -7.57 -0.62 -7.38
N THR A 9 -7.98 0.63 -7.56
CA THR A 9 -8.18 1.19 -8.90
C THR A 9 -6.98 2.05 -9.29
N ILE A 10 -6.34 1.72 -10.42
CA ILE A 10 -5.36 2.57 -11.11
C ILE A 10 -6.10 3.37 -12.17
N LEU A 11 -6.07 4.70 -12.05
CA LEU A 11 -6.61 5.63 -13.04
C LEU A 11 -5.47 6.17 -13.92
N ARG A 12 -5.60 5.98 -15.23
CA ARG A 12 -4.66 6.50 -16.22
C ARG A 12 -5.04 7.93 -16.62
N GLY A 13 -4.09 8.68 -17.17
CA GLY A 13 -4.32 10.05 -17.64
C GLY A 13 -5.32 10.17 -18.80
N ASP A 14 -5.57 9.07 -19.52
CA ASP A 14 -6.59 8.95 -20.57
C ASP A 14 -7.99 8.60 -20.03
N GLY A 15 -8.14 8.49 -18.71
CA GLY A 15 -9.39 8.11 -18.05
C GLY A 15 -9.64 6.60 -17.96
N ARG A 16 -8.77 5.75 -18.53
CA ARG A 16 -8.87 4.30 -18.42
C ARG A 16 -8.63 3.84 -16.97
N ARG A 17 -9.43 2.86 -16.54
CA ARG A 17 -9.34 2.24 -15.21
C ARG A 17 -8.78 0.84 -15.32
N ILE A 18 -7.89 0.48 -14.39
CA ILE A 18 -7.48 -0.90 -14.14
C ILE A 18 -7.89 -1.21 -12.70
N GLU A 19 -8.72 -2.22 -12.53
CA GLU A 19 -9.02 -2.79 -11.23
C GLU A 19 -8.00 -3.89 -10.93
N THR A 20 -7.44 -3.88 -9.73
CA THR A 20 -6.50 -4.89 -9.24
C THR A 20 -6.60 -5.03 -7.72
N GLY A 21 -5.68 -5.79 -7.10
CA GLY A 21 -5.66 -6.02 -5.66
C GLY A 21 -6.29 -7.34 -5.24
N GLU A 22 -6.42 -8.31 -6.15
CA GLU A 22 -6.88 -9.68 -5.84
C GLU A 22 -6.00 -10.36 -4.76
N ALA A 23 -4.76 -9.91 -4.61
CA ALA A 23 -3.84 -10.36 -3.56
C ALA A 23 -4.13 -9.73 -2.18
N LEU A 24 -4.99 -8.72 -2.09
CA LEU A 24 -5.33 -8.02 -0.86
C LEU A 24 -6.57 -8.64 -0.22
N ARG A 25 -6.52 -8.85 1.09
CA ARG A 25 -7.63 -9.44 1.84
C ARG A 25 -8.67 -8.39 2.21
N THR A 26 -8.26 -7.24 2.73
CA THR A 26 -9.14 -6.13 3.07
C THR A 26 -8.31 -4.83 3.03
N PRO A 27 -8.14 -4.20 1.86
CA PRO A 27 -7.33 -3.00 1.73
C PRO A 27 -7.78 -1.89 2.69
N GLY A 28 -6.80 -1.18 3.25
CA GLY A 28 -7.04 0.03 4.05
C GLY A 28 -6.88 1.31 3.23
N PRO A 29 -7.16 2.49 3.81
CA PRO A 29 -7.00 3.78 3.11
C PRO A 29 -5.54 4.15 2.82
N GLY A 30 -4.56 3.49 3.47
CA GLY A 30 -3.14 3.82 3.34
C GLY A 30 -2.59 3.55 1.94
N ILE A 31 -2.15 4.60 1.26
CA ILE A 31 -1.42 4.57 -0.01
C ILE A 31 -0.29 5.59 0.01
N ALA A 32 0.87 5.24 -0.55
CA ALA A 32 1.98 6.18 -0.72
C ALA A 32 2.73 5.91 -2.03
N GLN A 33 3.38 6.95 -2.57
CA GLN A 33 4.20 6.85 -3.76
C GLN A 33 5.60 7.42 -3.50
N THR A 34 6.65 6.76 -4.00
CA THR A 34 8.02 7.29 -3.96
C THR A 34 8.27 8.32 -5.07
N PRO A 35 9.31 9.16 -4.97
CA PRO A 35 9.70 10.05 -6.06
C PRO A 35 10.00 9.32 -7.39
N GLU A 36 10.45 8.07 -7.32
CA GLU A 36 10.73 7.20 -8.48
C GLU A 36 9.45 6.56 -9.05
N GLY A 37 8.30 6.77 -8.41
CA GLY A 37 6.99 6.36 -8.91
C GLY A 37 6.46 5.03 -8.37
N ARG A 38 7.18 4.36 -7.46
CA ARG A 38 6.72 3.10 -6.82
C ARG A 38 5.53 3.37 -5.92
N VAL A 39 4.48 2.55 -6.00
CA VAL A 39 3.23 2.73 -5.24
C VAL A 39 3.08 1.62 -4.21
N PHE A 40 2.75 1.98 -2.98
CA PHE A 40 2.51 1.03 -1.90
C PHE A 40 1.13 1.22 -1.30
N VAL A 41 0.48 0.12 -0.93
CA VAL A 41 -0.84 0.11 -0.31
C VAL A 41 -0.85 -0.74 0.94
N VAL A 42 -1.71 -0.35 1.88
CA VAL A 42 -2.02 -1.12 3.09
C VAL A 42 -3.08 -2.16 2.77
N ASP A 43 -2.80 -3.40 3.19
CA ASP A 43 -3.83 -4.43 3.38
C ASP A 43 -4.15 -4.52 4.88
N TYR A 44 -5.20 -3.82 5.29
CA TYR A 44 -5.60 -3.71 6.70
C TYR A 44 -5.97 -5.09 7.26
N GLY A 45 -6.83 -5.81 6.55
CA GLY A 45 -7.22 -7.16 6.95
C GLY A 45 -6.10 -8.17 6.75
N GLY A 46 -5.34 -8.06 5.67
CA GLY A 46 -4.21 -8.95 5.43
C GLY A 46 -2.98 -8.64 6.27
N THR A 47 -3.06 -7.66 7.19
CA THR A 47 -2.00 -7.30 8.13
C THR A 47 -0.65 -7.11 7.43
N SER A 48 -0.68 -6.48 6.25
CA SER A 48 0.47 -6.41 5.35
C SER A 48 0.47 -5.13 4.52
N ILE A 49 1.59 -4.90 3.85
CA ILE A 49 1.80 -3.81 2.90
C ILE A 49 2.28 -4.41 1.60
N HIS A 50 1.74 -3.91 0.49
CA HIS A 50 2.06 -4.41 -0.84
C HIS A 50 2.54 -3.28 -1.75
N GLU A 51 3.47 -3.59 -2.65
CA GLU A 51 3.81 -2.77 -3.81
C GLU A 51 2.84 -3.06 -4.95
N VAL A 52 2.37 -2.01 -5.62
CA VAL A 52 1.44 -2.07 -6.74
C VAL A 52 2.14 -1.52 -7.98
N PHE A 53 2.23 -2.35 -9.00
CA PHE A 53 2.80 -2.00 -10.29
C PHE A 53 1.75 -1.39 -11.20
N ASP A 54 2.22 -0.67 -12.20
CA ASP A 54 1.38 0.04 -13.16
C ASP A 54 0.54 -0.92 -14.02
N ASP A 55 1.05 -2.11 -14.31
CA ASP A 55 0.34 -3.22 -14.96
C ASP A 55 -0.74 -3.88 -14.09
N GLY A 56 -0.85 -3.45 -12.82
CA GLY A 56 -1.78 -3.98 -11.85
C GLY A 56 -1.24 -5.16 -11.05
N ARG A 57 -0.01 -5.65 -11.30
CA ARG A 57 0.58 -6.67 -10.43
C ARG A 57 0.75 -6.11 -9.01
N THR A 58 0.59 -6.97 -8.02
CA THR A 58 0.78 -6.64 -6.59
C THR A 58 1.79 -7.61 -5.98
N VAL A 59 2.72 -7.09 -5.18
CA VAL A 59 3.76 -7.90 -4.49
C VAL A 59 3.81 -7.55 -3.03
N LEU A 60 3.90 -8.56 -2.16
CA LEU A 60 4.06 -8.38 -0.72
C LEU A 60 5.40 -7.68 -0.43
N LEU A 61 5.33 -6.54 0.28
CA LEU A 61 6.50 -5.79 0.74
C LEU A 61 6.83 -6.10 2.20
N ALA A 62 5.81 -6.11 3.06
CA ALA A 62 5.97 -6.32 4.49
C ALA A 62 4.73 -7.01 5.07
N ASP A 63 4.93 -7.89 6.04
CA ASP A 63 3.89 -8.60 6.80
C ASP A 63 4.21 -8.54 8.31
N GLY A 64 3.45 -9.30 9.11
CA GLY A 64 3.61 -9.35 10.56
C GLY A 64 3.10 -8.10 11.30
N LEU A 65 2.29 -7.29 10.62
CA LEU A 65 1.65 -6.11 11.19
C LEU A 65 0.37 -6.53 11.95
N SER A 66 -0.24 -5.63 12.73
CA SER A 66 -1.45 -5.94 13.51
C SER A 66 -2.68 -5.22 12.98
N SER A 67 -2.55 -3.95 12.61
CA SER A 67 -3.58 -3.18 11.90
C SER A 67 -2.93 -1.98 11.22
N PRO A 68 -2.20 -2.18 10.12
CA PRO A 68 -1.61 -1.06 9.38
C PRO A 68 -2.73 -0.19 8.80
N VAL A 69 -2.60 1.13 8.88
CA VAL A 69 -3.65 2.08 8.44
C VAL A 69 -3.15 3.16 7.51
N GLY A 70 -1.94 3.68 7.74
CA GLY A 70 -1.38 4.81 7.01
C GLY A 70 0.02 4.52 6.49
N LEU A 71 0.35 5.13 5.35
CA LEU A 71 1.68 5.08 4.74
C LEU A 71 2.17 6.49 4.44
N THR A 72 3.48 6.68 4.55
CA THR A 72 4.17 7.86 4.00
C THR A 72 5.58 7.49 3.58
N VAL A 73 6.13 8.20 2.60
CA VAL A 73 7.52 8.03 2.14
C VAL A 73 8.33 9.22 2.64
N SER A 74 9.48 8.97 3.26
CA SER A 74 10.40 10.03 3.68
C SER A 74 11.19 10.59 2.49
N PRO A 75 11.77 11.80 2.60
CA PRO A 75 12.62 12.35 1.55
C PRO A 75 13.84 11.47 1.18
N MET A 76 14.24 10.57 2.08
CA MET A 76 15.32 9.59 1.83
C MET A 76 14.81 8.29 1.19
N GLY A 77 13.56 8.24 0.71
CA GLY A 77 12.98 7.09 0.05
C GLY A 77 12.59 5.93 0.98
N ASN A 78 12.50 6.13 2.30
CA ASN A 78 12.04 5.07 3.20
C ASN A 78 10.51 5.11 3.35
N LEU A 79 9.87 3.95 3.37
CA LEU A 79 8.44 3.85 3.68
C LEU A 79 8.23 3.79 5.20
N TYR A 80 7.24 4.51 5.69
CA TYR A 80 6.81 4.46 7.08
C TYR A 80 5.36 4.01 7.13
N SER A 81 5.06 3.08 8.03
CA SER A 81 3.71 2.59 8.28
C SER A 81 3.28 2.92 9.70
N ALA A 82 2.07 3.46 9.83
CA ALA A 82 1.37 3.54 11.11
C ALA A 82 0.59 2.24 11.34
N ASP A 83 0.94 1.52 12.41
CA ASP A 83 0.28 0.29 12.83
C ASP A 83 -0.55 0.55 14.08
N TRP A 84 -1.87 0.58 13.89
CA TRP A 84 -2.82 0.88 14.96
C TRP A 84 -2.87 -0.23 16.02
N GLY A 85 -2.79 -1.48 15.60
CA GLY A 85 -2.92 -2.64 16.51
C GLY A 85 -1.72 -2.77 17.43
N ASN A 86 -0.52 -2.43 16.92
CA ASN A 86 0.71 -2.41 17.70
C ASN A 86 0.98 -1.07 18.41
N GLY A 87 0.21 -0.01 18.12
CA GLY A 87 0.47 1.33 18.63
C GLY A 87 1.85 1.87 18.22
N ALA A 88 2.30 1.53 17.02
CA ALA A 88 3.68 1.72 16.59
C ALA A 88 3.78 2.38 15.20
N VAL A 89 4.96 2.93 14.92
CA VAL A 89 5.35 3.35 13.57
C VAL A 89 6.55 2.49 13.16
N TYR A 90 6.41 1.77 12.05
CA TYR A 90 7.48 0.97 11.47
C TYR A 90 8.16 1.70 10.33
N ARG A 91 9.49 1.65 10.28
CA ARG A 91 10.27 2.05 9.10
C ARG A 91 10.54 0.80 8.27
N ILE A 92 10.20 0.85 6.99
CA ILE A 92 10.41 -0.19 6.00
C ILE A 92 11.42 0.35 4.99
N PRO A 93 12.68 -0.13 5.01
CA PRO A 93 13.67 0.24 4.01
C PRO A 93 13.20 -0.19 2.62
N LEU A 94 13.20 0.74 1.68
CA LEU A 94 13.02 0.45 0.27
C LEU A 94 14.42 0.42 -0.34
N ALA A 95 14.87 -0.77 -0.74
CA ALA A 95 16.11 -0.94 -1.49
C ALA A 95 15.97 -0.38 -2.91
#